data_AF-A0A0H3B138-F1
#
_entry.id   AF-A0A0H3B138-F1
#
_cell.length_a   1.000
_cell.length_b   1.000
_cell.length_c   1.000
_cell.angle_alpha   90.00
_cell.angle_beta   90.00
_cell.angle_gamma   90.00
#
_symmetry.space_group_name_H-M   'P 1'
#
loop_
_entity.id
_entity.type
_entity.pdbx_description
1 polymer ?
#
loop_
_entity_poly.entity_id
_entity_poly.type
_entity_poly.pdbx_seq_one_letter_code
_entity_poly.pdbx_strand_id
1 'polypeptide(L)'
;MINFRGRFGRPLWHYLVLPVVLLLLAVILLTPMIVQTESTLKIRPNQQGLSLPDGFYLYQHLNGRGIHIKSIIPENDSLVVSLEFPEQQMQAIEVLQDVLPAGYAIVASESKKRHRLLPVFRSNQQNLG
;
A
#
# COMPACT_ATOMS: atom_id res chain seq x y z
N MET A 1 -7.30 52.09 -51.04
CA MET A 1 -7.91 51.89 -49.70
C MET A 1 -8.87 50.72 -49.80
N ILE A 2 -8.50 49.53 -49.34
CA ILE A 2 -9.38 48.35 -49.40
C ILE A 2 -9.69 47.95 -47.96
N ASN A 3 -10.92 48.18 -47.53
CA ASN A 3 -11.39 48.02 -46.15
C ASN A 3 -11.88 46.58 -45.94
N PHE A 4 -11.17 45.80 -45.12
CA PHE A 4 -11.64 44.50 -44.65
C PHE A 4 -12.61 44.67 -43.48
N ARG A 5 -13.91 44.67 -43.78
CA ARG A 5 -14.98 44.57 -42.78
C ARG A 5 -15.05 43.11 -42.29
N GLY A 6 -14.40 42.82 -41.18
CA GLY A 6 -14.54 41.56 -40.46
C GLY A 6 -15.95 41.41 -39.87
N ARG A 7 -16.78 40.53 -40.44
CA ARG A 7 -17.92 39.95 -39.73
C ARG A 7 -17.39 38.71 -39.00
N PHE A 8 -17.31 38.80 -37.68
CA PHE A 8 -17.10 37.68 -36.76
C PHE A 8 -18.24 36.65 -36.96
N GLY A 9 -18.05 35.73 -37.90
CA GLY A 9 -18.77 34.46 -37.92
C GLY A 9 -18.17 33.60 -36.83
N ARG A 10 -18.98 33.15 -35.86
CA ARG A 10 -18.55 32.26 -34.78
C ARG A 10 -17.69 31.13 -35.39
N PRO A 11 -16.41 30.98 -35.01
CA PRO A 11 -15.52 30.09 -35.73
C PRO A 11 -16.02 28.65 -35.54
N LEU A 12 -16.43 28.02 -36.64
CA LEU A 12 -16.91 26.63 -36.67
C LEU A 12 -15.88 25.64 -36.08
N TRP A 13 -14.63 26.06 -35.90
CA TRP A 13 -13.59 25.34 -35.19
C TRP A 13 -14.02 24.88 -33.79
N HIS A 14 -14.87 25.64 -33.08
CA HIS A 14 -15.36 25.20 -31.78
C HIS A 14 -16.15 23.89 -31.85
N TYR A 15 -16.84 23.60 -32.96
CA TYR A 15 -17.55 22.32 -33.15
C TYR A 15 -16.60 21.13 -33.35
N LEU A 16 -15.37 21.36 -33.79
CA LEU A 16 -14.34 20.31 -33.89
C LEU A 16 -13.54 20.16 -32.59
N VAL A 17 -13.34 21.23 -31.83
CA VAL A 17 -12.60 21.19 -30.56
C VAL A 17 -13.45 20.57 -29.44
N LEU A 18 -14.76 20.83 -29.41
CA LEU A 18 -15.67 20.28 -28.39
C LEU A 18 -15.64 18.74 -28.28
N PRO A 19 -15.76 17.96 -29.38
CA PRO A 19 -15.73 16.50 -29.29
C PRO A 19 -14.35 15.97 -28.90
N VAL A 20 -13.26 16.63 -29.33
CA VAL A 20 -11.89 16.24 -28.95
C VAL A 20 -11.66 16.43 -27.45
N VAL A 21 -12.10 17.56 -26.91
CA VAL A 21 -12.02 17.84 -25.47
C VAL A 21 -12.89 16.87 -24.68
N LEU A 22 -14.12 16.59 -25.15
CA LEU A 22 -15.02 15.63 -24.52
C LEU A 22 -14.41 14.21 -24.49
N LEU A 23 -13.78 13.79 -25.58
CA LEU A 23 -13.11 12.49 -25.70
C LEU A 23 -11.90 12.40 -24.75
N LEU A 24 -11.08 13.44 -24.67
CA LEU A 24 -9.98 13.53 -23.71
C LEU A 24 -10.47 13.44 -22.26
N LEU A 25 -11.57 14.15 -21.94
CA LEU A 25 -12.18 14.09 -20.61
C LEU A 25 -12.69 12.69 -20.29
N ALA A 26 -13.32 12.02 -21.26
CA ALA A 26 -13.78 10.65 -21.12
C ALA A 26 -12.60 9.70 -20.85
N VAL A 27 -11.51 9.79 -21.62
CA VAL A 27 -10.32 8.95 -21.41
C VAL A 27 -9.74 9.14 -19.99
N ILE A 28 -9.67 10.38 -19.50
CA ILE A 28 -9.20 10.67 -18.14
C ILE A 28 -10.14 10.07 -17.09
N LEU A 29 -11.46 10.19 -17.27
CA LEU A 29 -12.45 9.59 -16.35
C LEU A 29 -12.44 8.06 -16.35
N LEU A 30 -12.05 7.44 -17.46
CA LEU A 30 -11.90 6.00 -17.57
C LEU A 30 -10.53 5.48 -17.10
N THR A 31 -9.56 6.35 -16.77
CA THR A 31 -8.31 5.85 -16.17
C THR A 31 -8.63 5.31 -14.78
N PRO A 32 -8.41 4.01 -14.53
CA PRO A 32 -8.54 3.49 -13.18
C PRO A 32 -7.50 4.21 -12.34
N MET A 33 -7.96 4.90 -11.30
CA MET A 33 -7.09 5.38 -10.25
C MET A 33 -6.36 4.14 -9.73
N ILE A 34 -5.08 3.98 -10.04
CA ILE A 34 -4.27 2.87 -9.55
C ILE A 34 -4.17 3.05 -8.04
N VAL A 35 -5.13 2.46 -7.34
CA VAL A 35 -5.15 2.37 -5.89
C VAL A 35 -3.98 1.46 -5.57
N GLN A 36 -2.90 2.02 -5.05
CA GLN A 36 -1.78 1.24 -4.56
C GLN A 36 -2.29 0.40 -3.39
N THR A 37 -2.60 -0.86 -3.66
CA THR A 37 -2.96 -1.84 -2.64
C THR A 37 -1.68 -2.16 -1.89
N GLU A 38 -1.58 -1.68 -0.65
CA GLU A 38 -0.46 -2.05 0.21
C GLU A 38 -0.65 -3.51 0.61
N SER A 39 0.32 -4.36 0.26
CA SER A 39 0.32 -5.75 0.66
C SER A 39 0.92 -5.88 2.05
N THR A 40 0.13 -6.41 2.98
CA THR A 40 0.54 -6.54 4.38
C THR A 40 0.35 -7.97 4.87
N LEU A 41 1.39 -8.54 5.45
CA LEU A 41 1.41 -9.88 6.02
C LEU A 41 1.37 -9.77 7.54
N LYS A 42 0.37 -10.40 8.16
CA LYS A 42 0.26 -10.50 9.61
C LYS A 42 0.72 -11.88 10.06
N ILE A 43 1.73 -11.91 10.91
CA ILE A 43 2.32 -13.13 11.44
C ILE A 43 1.95 -13.22 12.91
N ARG A 44 1.34 -14.33 13.33
CA ARG A 44 0.89 -14.54 14.72
C ARG A 44 1.26 -15.94 15.19
N PRO A 45 1.70 -16.13 16.44
CA PRO A 45 1.73 -17.46 17.03
C PRO A 45 0.31 -18.00 17.17
N ASN A 46 0.06 -19.20 16.67
CA ASN A 46 -1.24 -19.89 16.76
C ASN A 46 -1.32 -20.79 18.01
N GLN A 47 -0.19 -21.12 18.63
CA GLN A 47 -0.11 -21.97 19.81
C GLN A 47 0.35 -21.19 21.04
N GLN A 48 -0.22 -21.55 22.19
CA GLN A 48 0.14 -20.96 23.48
C GLN A 48 1.56 -21.41 23.87
N GLY A 49 2.46 -20.45 24.12
CA GLY A 49 3.86 -20.70 24.46
C GLY A 49 4.87 -20.40 23.35
N LEU A 50 4.41 -20.13 22.12
CA LEU A 50 5.27 -19.60 21.06
C LEU A 50 5.43 -18.09 21.22
N SER A 51 6.68 -17.62 21.28
CA SER A 51 6.99 -16.20 21.29
C SER A 51 6.74 -15.56 19.93
N LEU A 52 6.51 -14.25 19.92
CA LEU A 52 6.44 -13.47 18.68
C LEU A 52 7.77 -13.61 17.91
N PRO A 53 7.75 -13.81 16.58
CA PRO A 53 8.99 -13.94 15.82
C PRO A 53 9.72 -12.59 15.78
N ASP A 54 11.05 -12.65 15.73
CA ASP A 54 11.88 -11.46 15.62
C ASP A 54 11.73 -10.83 14.22
N GLY A 55 11.46 -9.52 14.20
CA GLY A 55 11.34 -8.76 12.96
C GLY A 55 12.65 -8.65 12.18
N PHE A 56 13.80 -8.66 12.86
CA PHE A 56 15.10 -8.57 12.18
C PHE A 56 15.44 -9.87 11.44
N TYR A 57 15.17 -11.02 12.06
CA TYR A 57 15.33 -12.33 11.42
C TYR A 57 14.49 -12.43 10.13
N LEU A 58 13.21 -12.05 10.22
CA LEU A 58 12.31 -12.01 9.06
C LEU A 58 12.80 -11.07 7.97
N TYR A 59 13.28 -9.88 8.36
CA TYR A 59 13.87 -8.92 7.43
C TYR A 59 15.02 -9.53 6.63
N GLN A 60 15.97 -10.22 7.29
CA GLN A 60 17.12 -10.81 6.60
C GLN A 60 16.70 -11.85 5.55
N HIS A 61 15.78 -12.74 5.89
CA HIS A 61 15.35 -13.81 4.98
C HIS A 61 14.57 -13.28 3.78
N LEU A 62 13.64 -12.35 4.02
CA LEU A 62 12.87 -11.72 2.95
C LEU A 62 13.79 -10.89 2.03
N ASN A 63 14.66 -10.06 2.61
CA ASN A 63 15.60 -9.25 1.85
C ASN A 63 16.61 -10.12 1.08
N GLY A 64 17.08 -11.22 1.68
CA GLY A 64 17.97 -12.18 1.03
C GLY A 64 17.34 -12.91 -0.16
N ARG A 65 16.00 -12.97 -0.23
CA ARG A 65 15.23 -13.50 -1.36
C ARG A 65 14.81 -12.41 -2.36
N GLY A 66 15.25 -11.16 -2.18
CA GLY A 66 14.93 -10.03 -3.06
C GLY A 66 13.55 -9.42 -2.83
N ILE A 67 12.93 -9.70 -1.69
CA ILE A 67 11.61 -9.17 -1.34
C ILE A 67 11.79 -7.81 -0.66
N HIS A 68 11.18 -6.78 -1.25
CA HIS A 68 11.31 -5.41 -0.78
C HIS A 68 10.27 -5.12 0.31
N ILE A 69 10.78 -4.88 1.52
CA ILE A 69 9.96 -4.61 2.69
C ILE A 69 9.84 -3.12 2.90
N LYS A 70 8.59 -2.63 3.00
CA LYS A 70 8.27 -1.24 3.30
C LYS A 70 8.35 -0.95 4.79
N SER A 71 7.83 -1.85 5.64
CA SER A 71 7.88 -1.69 7.10
C SER A 71 7.66 -3.00 7.83
N ILE A 72 8.24 -3.15 9.02
CA ILE A 72 7.96 -4.22 9.97
C ILE A 72 7.55 -3.59 11.30
N ILE A 73 6.35 -3.91 11.78
CA ILE A 73 5.78 -3.31 12.98
C ILE A 73 5.25 -4.41 13.90
N PRO A 74 5.72 -4.49 15.16
CA PRO A 74 5.07 -5.33 16.16
C PRO A 74 3.73 -4.71 16.57
N GLU A 75 2.63 -5.44 16.40
CA GLU A 75 1.27 -5.05 16.77
C GLU A 75 0.68 -6.08 17.75
N ASN A 76 0.67 -5.75 19.04
CA ASN A 76 0.22 -6.63 20.13
C ASN A 76 0.97 -7.99 20.08
N ASP A 77 0.24 -9.09 19.83
CA ASP A 77 0.78 -10.44 19.66
C ASP A 77 0.88 -10.83 18.18
N SER A 78 1.20 -9.87 17.33
CA SER A 78 1.39 -10.08 15.90
C SER A 78 2.52 -9.22 15.36
N LEU A 79 3.15 -9.69 14.31
CA LEU A 79 4.14 -8.93 13.57
C LEU A 79 3.58 -8.64 12.20
N VAL A 80 3.52 -7.35 11.87
CA VAL A 80 2.92 -6.84 10.63
C VAL A 80 4.05 -6.43 9.70
N VAL A 81 4.17 -7.13 8.58
CA VAL A 81 5.16 -6.87 7.53
C VAL A 81 4.44 -6.28 6.34
N SER A 82 4.72 -5.02 6.00
CA SER A 82 4.20 -4.38 4.80
C SER A 82 5.24 -4.48 3.70
N LEU A 83 4.84 -4.95 2.53
CA LEU A 83 5.67 -5.05 1.34
C LEU A 83 5.61 -3.76 0.53
N GLU A 84 6.67 -3.48 -0.21
CA GLU A 84 6.72 -2.35 -1.14
C GLU A 84 5.86 -2.62 -2.38
N PHE A 85 5.90 -3.87 -2.87
CA PHE A 85 5.23 -4.30 -4.08
C PHE A 85 4.22 -5.42 -3.78
N PRO A 86 2.93 -5.25 -4.16
CA PRO A 86 1.91 -6.27 -3.89
C PRO A 86 2.14 -7.58 -4.66
N GLU A 87 2.78 -7.54 -5.82
CA GLU A 87 3.17 -8.73 -6.57
C GLU A 87 4.12 -9.67 -5.80
N GLN A 88 4.87 -9.15 -4.82
CA GLN A 88 5.81 -9.95 -4.02
C GLN A 88 5.13 -10.72 -2.87
N GLN A 89 3.83 -10.54 -2.67
CA GLN A 89 3.10 -11.12 -1.54
C GLN A 89 3.16 -12.64 -1.49
N MET A 90 2.97 -13.31 -2.63
CA MET A 90 2.99 -14.77 -2.68
C MET A 90 4.39 -15.33 -2.39
N GLN A 91 5.42 -14.70 -2.96
CA GLN A 91 6.82 -15.06 -2.70
C GLN A 91 7.18 -14.86 -1.23
N ALA A 92 6.73 -13.76 -0.62
CA ALA A 92 6.92 -13.51 0.80
C ALA A 92 6.24 -14.58 1.66
N ILE A 93 4.99 -14.95 1.36
CA ILE A 93 4.30 -16.03 2.07
C ILE A 93 5.05 -17.36 1.96
N GLU A 94 5.59 -17.69 0.79
CA GLU A 94 6.40 -18.88 0.57
C GLU A 94 7.67 -18.88 1.42
N VAL A 95 8.44 -17.79 1.39
CA VAL A 95 9.66 -17.63 2.20
C VAL A 95 9.34 -17.69 3.69
N LEU A 96 8.25 -17.06 4.13
CA LEU A 96 7.84 -17.08 5.53
C LEU A 96 7.44 -18.48 6.00
N GLN A 97 6.80 -19.28 5.15
CA GLN A 97 6.46 -20.67 5.47
C GLN A 97 7.70 -21.58 5.56
N ASP A 98 8.73 -21.29 4.77
CA ASP A 98 10.02 -22.01 4.79
C ASP A 98 10.85 -21.65 6.04
N VAL A 99 10.81 -20.38 6.45
CA VAL A 99 11.67 -19.81 7.50
C VAL A 99 11.07 -19.95 8.90
N LEU A 100 9.74 -19.89 9.02
CA LEU A 100 9.06 -19.98 10.32
C LEU A 100 8.73 -21.44 10.66
N PRO A 101 8.95 -21.85 11.92
CA PRO A 101 8.58 -23.19 12.35
C PRO A 101 7.05 -23.37 12.35
N ALA A 102 6.62 -24.63 12.34
CA ALA A 102 5.20 -24.96 12.46
C ALA A 102 4.61 -24.33 13.74
N GLY A 103 3.42 -23.71 13.61
CA GLY A 103 2.73 -23.05 14.72
C GLY A 103 2.55 -21.54 14.57
N TYR A 104 3.11 -20.91 13.54
CA TYR A 104 2.79 -19.54 13.16
C TYR A 104 1.68 -19.49 12.09
N ALA A 105 0.70 -18.62 12.30
CA ALA A 105 -0.32 -18.27 11.33
C ALA A 105 0.13 -17.03 10.54
N ILE A 106 0.22 -17.17 9.22
CA ILE A 106 0.55 -16.09 8.29
C ILE A 106 -0.73 -15.71 7.55
N VAL A 107 -1.19 -14.47 7.74
CA VAL A 107 -2.43 -13.97 7.13
C VAL A 107 -2.09 -12.83 6.18
N ALA A 108 -2.41 -13.05 4.90
CA ALA A 108 -2.45 -12.03 3.87
C ALA A 108 -3.55 -11.00 4.19
N SER A 109 -3.19 -9.73 4.30
CA SER A 109 -4.13 -8.63 4.47
C SER A 109 -3.82 -7.52 3.48
N GLU A 110 -4.83 -7.10 2.73
CA GLU A 110 -4.74 -5.83 1.99
C GLU A 110 -4.91 -4.72 3.02
N SER A 111 -3.81 -4.09 3.41
CA SER A 111 -3.88 -2.95 4.32
C SER A 111 -4.44 -1.77 3.55
N LYS A 112 -5.75 -1.56 3.67
CA LYS A 112 -6.34 -0.25 3.37
C LYS A 112 -5.76 0.72 4.40
N LYS A 113 -4.65 1.39 4.04
CA LYS A 113 -3.87 2.35 4.83
C LYS A 113 -4.73 3.03 5.90
N ARG A 114 -4.83 2.39 7.07
CA ARG A 114 -5.64 2.88 8.16
C ARG A 114 -4.73 3.84 8.88
N HIS A 115 -4.91 5.13 8.67
CA HIS A 115 -4.19 6.18 9.37
C HIS A 115 -4.48 6.09 10.88
N ARG A 116 -3.85 5.14 11.59
CA ARG A 116 -3.92 5.01 13.03
C ARG A 116 -2.73 5.78 13.61
N LEU A 117 -2.86 7.10 13.62
CA LEU A 117 -1.96 8.02 14.31
C LEU A 117 -2.37 8.09 15.79
N LEU A 118 -1.97 7.11 16.61
CA LEU A 118 -2.06 7.25 18.07
C LEU A 118 -0.86 6.58 18.74
N PRO A 119 0.12 7.35 19.25
CA PRO A 119 1.10 6.83 20.19
C PRO A 119 0.43 6.67 21.56
N VAL A 120 0.21 5.44 22.01
CA VAL A 120 -0.18 5.17 23.39
C VAL A 120 1.08 5.19 24.25
N PHE A 121 1.38 6.35 24.84
CA PHE A 121 2.43 6.46 25.86
C PHE A 121 1.93 5.83 27.16
N ARG A 122 2.49 4.67 27.52
CA ARG A 122 2.23 4.00 28.79
C ARG A 122 3.11 4.62 29.87
N SER A 123 2.63 5.66 30.53
CA SER A 123 3.30 6.25 31.70
C SER A 123 3.14 5.34 32.92
N ASN A 124 4.12 4.46 33.16
CA ASN A 124 4.24 3.77 34.43
C ASN A 124 4.96 4.70 35.42
N GLN A 125 4.17 5.51 36.14
CA GLN A 125 4.65 6.23 37.33
C GLN A 125 4.98 5.18 38.39
N GLN A 126 6.25 4.80 38.42
CA GLN A 126 6.83 4.02 39.50
C GLN A 126 6.71 4.86 40.77
N ASN A 127 5.79 4.41 41.62
CA ASN A 127 5.67 4.73 43.02
C ASN A 127 7.06 4.58 43.67
N LEU A 128 7.75 5.69 43.88
CA LEU A 128 8.95 5.77 44.72
C LEU A 128 8.43 6.05 46.13
N GLY A 129 8.45 5.00 46.96
CA GLY A 129 8.33 5.12 48.41
C GLY A 129 9.57 5.74 49.04
#